data_AF-Q7P271-F1
#
_entry.id   AF-Q7P271-F1
#
_cell.length_a   1.000
_cell.length_b   1.000
_cell.length_c   1.000
_cell.angle_alpha   90.00
_cell.angle_beta   90.00
_cell.angle_gamma   90.00
#
_symmetry.space_group_name_H-M   'P 1'
#
loop_
_entity.id
_entity.type
_entity.pdbx_description
1 polymer ?
#
loop_
_entity_poly.entity_id
_entity_poly.type
_entity_poly.pdbx_seq_one_letter_code
_entity_poly.pdbx_strand_id
1 'polypeptide(L)'
;MFISDKTRINEKIRGKEFRIISFDGEQLGIMTAEQAWNLASSQGYDLVEIAPSATPPVCKIMDYSKYKYEQTRKLKEAKKNQKQVVIKEIKVTARIDSHDLETKLNPGYLIL
;
A
#
# COMPACT_ATOMS: atom_id res chain seq x y z
N MET A 1 9.74 9.09 -7.44
CA MET A 1 9.11 8.82 -6.13
C MET A 1 9.95 7.76 -5.43
N PHE A 2 10.83 8.18 -4.53
CA PHE A 2 11.69 7.25 -3.79
C PHE A 2 10.81 6.51 -2.79
N ILE A 3 10.54 5.23 -3.02
CA ILE A 3 10.17 4.34 -1.93
C ILE A 3 11.42 4.30 -1.05
N SER A 4 11.43 5.11 0.00
CA SER A 4 12.43 4.98 1.05
C SER A 4 12.20 3.61 1.67
N ASP A 5 12.96 2.62 1.20
CA ASP A 5 13.08 1.27 1.76
C ASP A 5 13.73 1.40 3.15
N LYS A 6 12.97 1.97 4.10
CA LYS A 6 13.34 2.15 5.51
C LYS A 6 13.04 0.90 6.33
N THR A 7 12.85 -0.25 5.67
CA THR A 7 12.60 -1.53 6.35
C THR A 7 13.83 -1.89 7.17
N ARG A 8 13.70 -1.83 8.49
CA ARG A 8 14.75 -2.24 9.42
C ARG A 8 14.64 -3.74 9.65
N ILE A 9 15.78 -4.42 9.67
CA ILE A 9 15.85 -5.87 9.88
C ILE A 9 16.86 -6.19 10.97
N ASN A 10 16.61 -7.27 11.71
CA ASN A 10 17.51 -7.82 12.72
C ASN A 10 18.04 -6.70 13.66
N GLU A 11 19.35 -6.52 13.74
CA GLU A 11 20.02 -5.54 14.60
C GLU A 11 19.72 -4.06 14.26
N LYS A 12 19.15 -3.78 13.08
CA LYS A 12 18.80 -2.41 12.69
C LYS A 12 17.49 -1.93 13.32
N ILE A 13 16.73 -2.83 13.95
CA ILE A 13 15.45 -2.52 14.60
C ILE A 13 15.74 -1.72 15.88
N ARG A 14 15.03 -0.60 16.07
CA ARG A 14 15.28 0.33 17.17
C ARG A 14 14.04 0.51 18.01
N GLY A 15 14.12 0.18 19.30
CA GLY A 15 13.00 0.23 20.23
C GLY A 15 13.19 -0.79 21.36
N LYS A 16 12.37 -0.68 22.41
CA LYS A 16 12.43 -1.60 23.56
C LYS A 16 11.43 -2.74 23.44
N GLU A 17 10.24 -2.43 22.94
CA GLU A 17 9.10 -3.35 22.89
C GLU A 17 8.51 -3.35 21.49
N PHE A 18 8.28 -4.55 20.97
CA PHE A 18 7.76 -4.77 19.64
C PHE A 18 6.64 -5.79 19.68
N ARG A 19 5.62 -5.58 18.86
CA ARG A 19 4.62 -6.61 18.61
C ARG A 19 5.18 -7.57 17.57
N ILE A 20 5.30 -8.85 17.94
CA ILE A 20 5.91 -9.88 17.10
C ILE A 20 4.84 -10.78 16.49
N ILE A 21 5.00 -11.02 15.19
CA ILE A 21 4.21 -11.98 14.43
C ILE A 21 5.13 -13.12 13.99
N SER A 22 4.72 -14.36 14.26
CA SER A 22 5.43 -15.57 13.85
C SER A 22 5.42 -15.73 12.32
N PHE A 23 6.24 -16.64 11.80
CA PHE A 23 6.26 -16.97 10.38
C PHE A 23 4.91 -17.54 9.89
N ASP A 24 4.22 -18.28 10.77
CA ASP A 24 2.89 -18.85 10.50
C ASP A 24 1.78 -17.78 10.46
N GLY A 25 2.06 -16.57 10.96
CA GLY A 25 1.09 -15.47 11.04
C GLY A 25 0.43 -15.32 12.41
N GLU A 26 0.75 -16.20 13.37
CA GLU A 26 0.32 -16.06 14.76
C GLU A 26 0.94 -14.83 15.44
N GLN A 27 0.15 -14.14 16.26
CA GLN A 27 0.63 -13.03 17.06
C GLN A 27 1.22 -13.55 18.36
N LEU A 28 2.55 -13.45 18.51
CA LEU A 28 3.26 -13.92 19.70
C LEU A 28 3.18 -12.91 20.87
N GLY A 29 2.59 -11.74 20.62
CA GLY A 29 2.42 -10.68 21.61
C GLY A 29 3.51 -9.62 21.54
N ILE A 30 3.74 -8.94 22.67
CA ILE A 30 4.75 -7.88 22.81
C ILE A 30 5.98 -8.48 23.49
N MET A 31 7.14 -8.37 22.86
CA MET A 31 8.42 -8.81 23.43
C MET A 31 9.56 -7.88 22.97
N THR A 32 10.75 -8.10 23.50
CA THR A 32 11.93 -7.31 23.13
C THR A 32 12.47 -7.72 21.76
N ALA A 33 13.22 -6.82 21.12
CA ALA A 33 13.88 -7.12 19.84
C ALA A 33 14.82 -8.33 19.95
N GLU A 34 15.51 -8.49 21.08
CA GLU A 34 16.44 -9.59 21.30
C GLU A 34 15.73 -10.95 21.40
N GLN A 35 14.61 -11.02 22.13
CA GLN A 35 13.80 -12.25 22.19
C GLN A 35 13.25 -12.63 20.81
N ALA A 36 12.74 -11.64 20.09
CA ALA A 36 12.21 -11.83 18.75
C ALA A 36 13.30 -12.28 17.76
N TRP A 37 14.49 -11.70 17.85
CA TRP A 37 15.63 -12.06 17.00
C TRP A 37 16.13 -13.47 17.28
N ASN A 38 16.27 -13.85 18.56
CA ASN A 38 16.61 -15.23 18.93
C ASN A 38 15.60 -16.23 18.37
N LEU A 39 14.30 -15.93 18.47
CA LEU A 39 13.24 -16.79 17.95
C LEU A 39 13.29 -16.93 16.42
N ALA A 40 13.59 -15.83 15.72
CA ALA A 40 13.77 -15.84 14.27
C ALA A 40 15.03 -16.65 13.88
N SER A 41 16.14 -16.41 14.58
CA SER A 41 17.42 -17.08 14.34
C SER A 41 17.37 -18.58 14.61
N SER A 42 16.66 -19.02 15.66
CA SER A 42 16.46 -20.46 15.94
C SER A 42 15.70 -21.18 14.84
N GLN A 43 14.91 -20.46 14.04
CA GLN A 43 14.13 -21.00 12.93
C GLN A 43 14.77 -20.70 11.56
N GLY A 44 15.90 -19.98 11.52
CA GLY A 44 16.58 -19.60 10.28
C GLY A 44 15.85 -18.53 9.45
N TYR A 45 14.98 -17.74 10.09
CA TYR A 45 14.26 -16.63 9.45
C TYR A 45 14.82 -15.27 9.89
N ASP A 46 14.48 -14.21 9.15
CA ASP A 46 14.82 -12.84 9.53
C ASP A 46 13.71 -12.18 10.34
N LEU A 47 14.12 -11.29 11.26
CA LEU A 47 13.20 -10.39 11.94
C LEU A 47 13.05 -9.11 11.11
N VAL A 48 11.86 -8.87 10.57
CA VAL A 48 11.58 -7.74 9.68
C VAL A 48 10.59 -6.78 10.32
N GLU A 49 10.96 -5.51 10.45
CA GLU A 49 10.05 -4.45 10.91
C GLU A 49 9.11 -4.02 9.77
N ILE A 50 7.84 -4.39 9.88
CA ILE A 50 6.81 -4.12 8.85
C ILE A 50 6.03 -2.84 9.12
N ALA A 51 5.86 -2.44 10.38
CA ALA A 51 5.15 -1.22 10.74
C ALA A 51 5.90 -0.43 11.83
N PRO A 52 6.85 0.44 11.44
CA PRO A 52 7.54 1.33 12.37
C PRO A 52 6.63 2.40 12.99
N SER A 53 5.53 2.76 12.31
CA SER A 53 4.61 3.82 12.75
C SER A 53 3.62 3.38 13.82
N ALA A 54 3.55 2.08 14.13
CA ALA A 54 2.65 1.55 15.16
C ALA A 54 3.24 1.75 16.56
N THR A 55 2.38 1.82 17.58
CA THR A 55 2.78 1.89 19.00
C THR A 55 2.14 0.71 19.77
N PRO A 56 2.91 -0.34 20.13
CA PRO A 56 4.34 -0.57 19.83
C PRO A 56 4.58 -0.92 18.35
N PRO A 57 5.81 -0.72 17.82
CA PRO A 57 6.14 -1.06 16.43
C PRO A 57 5.96 -2.55 16.17
N VAL A 58 5.59 -2.91 14.94
CA VAL A 58 5.30 -4.32 14.58
C VAL A 58 6.44 -4.93 13.79
N CYS A 59 6.96 -6.04 14.29
CA CYS A 59 7.94 -6.87 13.61
C CYS A 59 7.33 -8.23 13.27
N LYS A 60 7.74 -8.81 12.15
CA LYS A 60 7.30 -10.13 11.71
C LYS A 60 8.51 -10.97 11.33
N ILE A 61 8.47 -12.23 11.75
CA ILE A 61 9.47 -13.24 11.40
C ILE A 61 9.14 -13.73 10.00
N MET A 62 10.04 -13.50 9.04
CA MET A 62 9.86 -13.93 7.64
C MET A 62 11.17 -13.85 6.86
N ASP A 63 11.21 -14.47 5.68
CA ASP A 63 12.31 -14.29 4.74
C ASP A 63 12.25 -12.90 4.06
N TYR A 64 13.26 -12.06 4.31
CA TYR A 64 13.31 -10.70 3.78
C TYR A 64 13.44 -10.66 2.25
N SER A 65 14.18 -11.60 1.67
CA SER A 65 14.46 -11.65 0.23
C SER A 65 13.19 -11.89 -0.57
N LYS A 66 12.38 -12.87 -0.13
CA LYS A 66 11.08 -13.17 -0.70
C LYS A 66 10.10 -12.01 -0.53
N TYR A 67 10.04 -11.43 0.68
CA TYR A 67 9.17 -10.30 0.96
C TYR A 67 9.46 -9.10 0.04
N LYS A 68 10.73 -8.72 -0.11
CA LYS A 68 11.13 -7.60 -0.97
C LYS A 68 10.75 -7.81 -2.44
N TYR A 69 10.89 -9.05 -2.92
CA TYR A 69 10.49 -9.41 -4.27
C TYR A 69 8.98 -9.28 -4.47
N GLU A 70 8.19 -9.81 -3.54
CA GLU A 70 6.72 -9.72 -3.57
C GLU A 70 6.24 -8.27 -3.48
N GLN A 71 6.80 -7.45 -2.57
CA GLN A 71 6.49 -6.03 -2.50
C GLN A 71 6.81 -5.32 -3.81
N THR A 72 7.98 -5.57 -4.40
CA THR A 72 8.38 -4.95 -5.66
C THR A 72 7.47 -5.37 -6.81
N ARG A 73 7.09 -6.65 -6.89
CA ARG A 73 6.12 -7.15 -7.89
C ARG A 73 4.76 -6.48 -7.72
N LYS A 74 4.20 -6.51 -6.51
CA LYS A 74 2.92 -5.88 -6.20
C LYS A 74 2.91 -4.39 -6.50
N LEU A 75 3.99 -3.67 -6.21
CA LEU A 75 4.13 -2.24 -6.52
C LEU A 75 4.18 -1.99 -8.05
N LYS A 76 4.88 -2.84 -8.81
CA LYS A 76 4.89 -2.77 -10.28
C LYS A 76 3.51 -3.05 -10.86
N GLU A 77 2.81 -4.05 -10.35
CA GLU A 77 1.43 -4.40 -10.75
C GLU A 77 0.46 -3.26 -10.41
N ALA A 78 0.53 -2.71 -9.19
CA ALA A 78 -0.27 -1.56 -8.78
C ALA A 78 0.00 -0.33 -9.65
N LYS A 79 1.26 -0.07 -10.02
CA LYS A 79 1.61 1.05 -10.93
C LYS A 79 1.11 0.82 -12.36
N LYS A 80 1.08 -0.43 -12.83
CA LYS A 80 0.52 -0.79 -14.15
C LYS A 80 -1.01 -0.70 -14.16
N ASN A 81 -1.65 -1.04 -13.03
CA ASN A 81 -3.10 -1.04 -12.88
C ASN A 81 -3.67 0.32 -12.46
N GLN A 82 -2.85 1.23 -11.93
CA GLN A 82 -3.09 2.67 -12.01
C GLN A 82 -3.02 3.06 -13.49
N LYS A 83 -4.09 2.75 -14.22
CA LYS A 83 -4.38 3.39 -15.51
C LYS A 83 -4.17 4.88 -15.27
N GLN A 84 -3.18 5.43 -15.95
CA GLN A 84 -3.17 6.83 -16.34
C GLN A 84 -4.57 7.12 -16.86
N VAL A 85 -5.43 7.71 -16.02
CA VAL A 85 -6.62 8.40 -16.48
C VAL A 85 -6.08 9.64 -17.17
N VAL A 86 -5.54 9.44 -18.38
CA VAL A 86 -5.35 10.53 -19.32
C VAL A 86 -6.77 10.92 -19.66
N ILE A 87 -7.25 11.94 -18.97
CA ILE A 87 -8.42 12.69 -19.37
C ILE A 87 -8.02 13.24 -20.73
N LYS A 88 -8.38 12.53 -21.81
CA LYS A 88 -8.31 13.10 -23.14
C LYS A 88 -9.42 14.13 -23.14
N GLU A 89 -9.09 15.37 -22.77
CA GLU A 89 -9.90 16.54 -23.07
C GLU A 89 -10.18 16.48 -24.56
N ILE A 90 -11.38 16.00 -24.91
CA ILE A 90 -11.89 16.11 -26.24
C ILE A 90 -12.02 17.61 -26.44
N LYS A 91 -11.05 18.21 -27.15
CA LYS A 91 -11.26 19.47 -27.85
C LYS A 91 -12.39 19.21 -28.84
N VAL A 92 -13.62 19.29 -28.37
CA VAL A 92 -14.79 19.51 -29.21
C VAL A 92 -14.62 20.94 -29.68
N THR A 93 -13.88 21.14 -30.77
CA THR A 93 -14.04 22.33 -31.58
C THR A 93 -15.46 22.22 -32.11
N ALA A 94 -16.40 22.85 -31.40
CA ALA A 94 -17.73 23.12 -31.89
C ALA A 94 -17.56 23.94 -33.18
N ARG A 95 -17.50 23.25 -34.33
CA ARG A 95 -18.02 23.83 -35.56
C ARG A 95 -19.51 23.92 -35.31
N ILE A 96 -19.89 25.08 -34.78
CA ILE A 96 -21.26 25.56 -34.75
C ILE A 96 -21.64 25.66 -36.24
N ASP A 97 -22.15 24.56 -36.78
CA ASP A 97 -22.98 24.61 -37.96
C ASP A 97 -24.28 25.28 -37.49
N SER A 98 -24.56 26.41 -38.12
CA SER A 98 -25.74 27.20 -37.83
C SER A 98 -26.97 26.37 -38.12
N HIS A 99 -28.01 26.59 -37.31
CA HIS A 99 -29.38 26.11 -37.53
C HIS A 99 -29.75 24.79 -36.81
N ASP A 100 -30.17 24.93 -35.56
CA ASP A 100 -31.57 24.64 -35.22
C ASP A 100 -31.92 25.39 -33.93
N LEU A 101 -32.28 26.66 -34.11
CA LEU A 101 -33.14 27.37 -33.16
C LEU A 101 -34.54 26.77 -33.35
N GLU A 102 -35.31 26.72 -32.27
CA GLU A 102 -36.72 26.31 -32.24
C GLU A 102 -36.90 24.79 -32.05
N THR A 103 -37.13 24.29 -30.84
CA THR A 103 -38.50 24.29 -30.33
C THR A 103 -38.57 23.71 -28.91
N LYS A 104 -39.21 24.49 -28.03
CA LYS A 104 -39.89 24.11 -26.78
C LYS A 104 -39.01 23.77 -25.57
N LEU A 105 -38.61 24.86 -24.91
CA LEU A 105 -38.94 25.06 -23.49
C LEU A 105 -40.34 24.51 -23.19
N ASN A 106 -40.42 23.52 -22.30
CA ASN A 106 -41.42 23.61 -21.23
C ASN A 106 -40.91 22.90 -19.96
N PRO A 107 -40.68 23.65 -18.87
CA PRO A 107 -40.30 23.12 -17.57
C PRO A 107 -41.55 22.54 -16.88
N GLY A 108 -41.68 21.22 -16.92
CA GLY A 108 -42.80 20.49 -16.31
C GLY A 108 -42.35 19.69 -15.09
N TYR A 109 -42.63 20.24 -13.92
CA TYR A 109 -42.90 19.54 -12.66
C TYR A 109 -43.41 18.10 -12.83
N LEU A 110 -42.83 17.13 -12.08
CA LEU A 110 -43.52 16.10 -11.27
C LEU A 110 -42.45 15.11 -10.72
N ILE A 111 -42.07 15.16 -9.43
CA ILE A 111 -42.47 14.23 -8.35
C ILE A 111 -42.71 12.75 -8.74
N LEU A 112 -41.78 11.86 -8.41
CA LEU A 112 -41.83 10.80 -7.37
C LEU A 112 -40.64 9.84 -7.53
#